data_AF-A0A8T5DTT6-F1
#
_entry.id   AF-A0A8T5DTT6-F1
#
_cell.length_a   1.000
_cell.length_b   1.000
_cell.length_c   1.000
_cell.angle_alpha   90.00
_cell.angle_beta   90.00
_cell.angle_gamma   90.00
#
_symmetry.space_group_name_H-M   'P 1'
#
loop_
_entity.id
_entity.type
_entity.pdbx_description
1 polymer ?
#
loop_
_entity_poly.entity_id
_entity_poly.type
_entity_poly.pdbx_seq_one_letter_code
_entity_poly.pdbx_strand_id
1 'polypeptide(L)'
;MTDEKTPSAVIDGKPGSSMYPNSSLGENIQGIPTGREVAWEPLVDYRRNGVSETTIHGAVAWSHGDEVIHSFGGNVLCYGRSMMKPFMLKAFTEELEDTTWEQKAISVASHNGDTEHVAAAQSLLSKPEWPLMLTPLDVPLIQFGRQVRRPRRWYHTCSGEHAAILHGCRKKGWNRAGYTLPTHEVFKAYMAQIRTYLGEDWTPLRIAKDGCGLPTVS
;
A
#
# COMPACT_ATOMS: atom_id res chain seq x y z
N MET A 1 -12.98 -25.68 23.25
CA MET A 1 -13.76 -25.07 22.16
C MET A 1 -12.87 -25.05 20.95
N THR A 2 -13.36 -25.60 19.85
CA THR A 2 -12.62 -25.97 18.64
C THR A 2 -11.82 -24.81 18.05
N ASP A 3 -10.55 -25.08 17.72
CA ASP A 3 -9.68 -24.30 16.84
C ASP A 3 -10.35 -24.11 15.47
N GLU A 4 -11.25 -23.13 15.36
CA GLU A 4 -11.60 -22.60 14.06
C GLU A 4 -10.38 -21.85 13.54
N LYS A 5 -9.61 -22.55 12.70
CA LYS A 5 -8.51 -22.00 11.88
C LYS A 5 -9.00 -20.71 11.22
N THR A 6 -8.70 -19.58 11.86
CA THR A 6 -8.99 -18.27 11.30
C THR A 6 -8.25 -18.21 9.97
N PRO A 7 -8.93 -17.97 8.84
CA PRO A 7 -8.28 -17.94 7.53
C PRO A 7 -7.22 -16.85 7.50
N SER A 8 -5.96 -17.24 7.68
CA SER A 8 -4.83 -16.34 7.66
C SER A 8 -4.13 -16.41 6.31
N ALA A 9 -3.76 -15.24 5.77
CA ALA A 9 -3.03 -15.14 4.53
C ALA A 9 -1.56 -15.55 4.67
N VAL A 10 -1.08 -15.73 5.91
CA VAL A 10 0.32 -16.01 6.27
C VAL A 10 0.54 -17.42 6.82
N ILE A 11 -0.44 -18.32 6.68
CA ILE A 11 -0.29 -19.74 7.09
C ILE A 11 0.84 -20.39 6.29
N ASP A 12 1.69 -21.16 6.99
CA ASP A 12 2.74 -21.98 6.40
C ASP A 12 2.22 -22.80 5.22
N GLY A 13 2.97 -22.75 4.11
CA GLY A 13 2.64 -23.45 2.87
C GLY A 13 1.89 -22.61 1.82
N LYS A 14 1.50 -21.35 2.12
CA LYS A 14 1.01 -20.41 1.10
C LYS A 14 2.16 -19.69 0.38
N PRO A 15 2.03 -19.34 -0.92
CA PRO A 15 3.07 -18.59 -1.63
C PRO A 15 3.43 -17.27 -0.91
N GLY A 16 4.72 -17.09 -0.58
CA GLY A 16 5.22 -15.92 0.14
C GLY A 16 5.11 -15.99 1.67
N SER A 17 4.58 -17.07 2.25
CA SER A 17 4.47 -17.26 3.72
C SER A 17 5.81 -17.10 4.45
N SER A 18 6.92 -17.56 3.86
CA SER A 18 8.26 -17.41 4.43
C SER A 18 8.74 -15.96 4.57
N MET A 19 8.08 -15.00 3.92
CA MET A 19 8.43 -13.58 3.98
C MET A 19 7.45 -12.75 4.80
N TYR A 20 6.39 -13.35 5.35
CA TYR A 20 5.37 -12.65 6.14
C TYR A 20 5.39 -13.09 7.60
N PRO A 21 4.98 -12.22 8.56
CA PRO A 21 4.99 -12.55 9.98
C PRO A 21 3.96 -13.63 10.33
N ASN A 22 4.26 -14.48 11.31
CA ASN A 22 3.38 -15.57 11.77
C ASN A 22 2.34 -15.12 12.82
N SER A 23 2.64 -14.04 13.55
CA SER A 23 1.75 -13.42 14.55
C SER A 23 0.84 -12.34 13.97
N SER A 24 -0.44 -12.34 14.34
CA SER A 24 -1.40 -11.29 13.99
C SER A 24 -1.17 -9.96 14.71
N LEU A 25 -0.53 -9.98 15.88
CA LEU A 25 -0.16 -8.79 16.65
C LEU A 25 1.29 -8.36 16.41
N GLY A 26 2.01 -9.07 15.55
CA GLY A 26 3.45 -8.91 15.34
C GLY A 26 4.29 -9.68 16.36
N GLU A 27 5.59 -9.73 16.10
CA GLU A 27 6.62 -10.34 16.96
C GLU A 27 7.64 -9.25 17.32
N ASN A 28 8.17 -9.29 18.54
CA ASN A 28 9.33 -8.48 18.89
C ASN A 28 10.57 -9.12 18.26
N ILE A 29 11.18 -8.41 17.33
CA ILE A 29 12.36 -8.88 16.62
C ILE A 29 13.55 -8.07 17.09
N GLN A 30 14.60 -8.77 17.51
CA GLN A 30 15.85 -8.14 17.91
C GLN A 30 16.41 -7.23 16.80
N GLY A 31 16.73 -5.98 17.16
CA GLY A 31 17.30 -4.99 16.24
C GLY A 31 16.27 -4.22 15.40
N ILE A 32 14.97 -4.49 15.56
CA ILE A 32 13.91 -3.75 14.89
C ILE A 32 13.13 -2.95 15.94
N PRO A 33 13.26 -1.62 15.97
CA PRO A 33 12.57 -0.81 16.96
C PRO A 33 11.06 -0.84 16.71
N THR A 34 10.30 -1.00 17.79
CA THR A 34 8.84 -0.86 17.78
C THR A 34 8.45 0.59 18.03
N GLY A 35 7.18 0.92 17.76
CA GLY A 35 6.62 2.21 18.12
C GLY A 35 6.68 2.56 19.62
N ARG A 36 7.09 1.64 20.49
CA ARG A 36 7.31 1.92 21.92
C ARG A 36 8.74 2.33 22.26
N GLU A 37 9.68 2.04 21.37
CA GLU A 37 11.12 2.23 21.56
C GLU A 37 11.64 3.48 20.84
N VAL A 38 10.75 4.19 20.15
CA VAL A 38 11.04 5.43 19.43
C VAL A 38 10.36 6.61 20.10
N ALA A 39 11.03 7.76 20.09
CA ALA A 39 10.50 9.01 20.60
C ALA A 39 9.44 9.57 19.65
N TRP A 40 8.20 9.11 19.79
CA TRP A 40 7.07 9.81 19.20
C TRP A 40 6.79 11.07 20.00
N GLU A 41 6.61 12.19 19.30
CA GLU A 41 6.32 13.47 19.94
C GLU A 41 4.85 13.84 19.78
N PRO A 42 4.24 14.56 20.73
CA PRO A 42 2.87 15.02 20.61
C PRO A 42 2.77 16.10 19.53
N LEU A 43 2.18 15.76 18.37
CA LEU A 43 2.03 16.68 17.24
C LEU A 43 0.75 17.51 17.32
N VAL A 44 -0.34 16.90 17.81
CA VAL A 44 -1.66 17.54 17.93
C VAL A 44 -2.24 17.23 19.29
N ASP A 45 -2.66 18.26 20.01
CA ASP A 45 -3.33 18.14 21.31
C ASP A 45 -4.72 18.76 21.23
N TYR A 46 -5.75 17.93 21.04
CA TYR A 46 -7.14 18.36 21.01
C TYR A 46 -7.63 18.58 22.44
N ARG A 47 -8.05 19.81 22.74
CA ARG A 47 -8.44 20.24 24.09
C ARG A 47 -9.89 20.66 24.16
N ARG A 48 -10.60 20.23 25.20
CA ARG A 48 -11.91 20.77 25.59
C ARG A 48 -11.74 21.67 26.81
N ASN A 49 -12.04 22.95 26.63
CA ASN A 49 -11.90 23.97 27.68
C ASN A 49 -10.51 23.94 28.37
N GLY A 50 -9.44 23.80 27.59
CA GLY A 50 -8.06 23.79 28.08
C GLY A 50 -7.56 22.43 28.61
N VAL A 51 -8.42 21.41 28.72
CA VAL A 51 -8.05 20.06 29.14
C VAL A 51 -7.86 19.16 27.92
N SER A 52 -6.72 18.47 27.83
CA SER A 52 -6.44 17.52 26.75
C SER A 52 -7.42 16.35 26.76
N GLU A 53 -8.06 16.09 25.61
CA GLU A 53 -8.93 14.93 25.39
C GLU A 53 -8.27 13.89 24.48
N THR A 54 -7.57 14.34 23.43
CA THR A 54 -6.89 13.46 22.49
C THR A 54 -5.56 14.05 22.07
N THR A 55 -4.48 13.32 22.30
CA THR A 55 -3.13 13.69 21.86
C THR A 55 -2.66 12.72 20.77
N ILE A 56 -2.38 13.24 19.58
CA ILE A 56 -1.85 12.47 18.45
C ILE A 56 -0.32 12.57 18.50
N HIS A 57 0.32 11.43 18.71
CA HIS A 57 1.77 11.32 18.69
C HIS A 57 2.24 10.94 17.28
N GLY A 58 3.37 11.50 16.86
CA GLY A 58 3.90 11.27 15.52
C GLY A 58 5.34 11.80 15.37
N ALA A 59 5.84 11.70 14.15
CA ALA A 59 7.10 12.28 13.72
C ALA A 59 6.88 12.98 12.38
N VAL A 60 7.51 14.13 12.21
CA VAL A 60 7.44 14.95 10.98
C VAL A 60 8.84 15.37 10.58
N ALA A 61 9.12 15.30 9.28
CA ALA A 61 10.33 15.88 8.71
C ALA A 61 9.96 16.70 7.47
N TRP A 62 10.65 17.84 7.30
CA TRP A 62 10.68 18.62 6.08
C TRP A 62 12.06 18.48 5.45
N SER A 63 12.10 18.11 4.18
CA SER A 63 13.33 17.97 3.42
C SER A 63 13.28 18.76 2.11
N HIS A 64 14.46 19.11 1.62
CA HIS A 64 14.67 19.66 0.28
C HIS A 64 15.89 18.98 -0.34
N GLY A 65 15.68 18.25 -1.43
CA GLY A 65 16.72 17.37 -1.97
C GLY A 65 17.12 16.34 -0.91
N ASP A 66 18.43 16.27 -0.62
CA ASP A 66 19.03 15.34 0.34
C ASP A 66 19.18 15.93 1.75
N GLU A 67 18.73 17.16 1.98
CA GLU A 67 18.84 17.84 3.26
C GLU A 67 17.52 17.81 4.03
N VAL A 68 17.57 17.42 5.31
CA VAL A 68 16.46 17.57 6.26
C VAL A 68 16.55 18.97 6.87
N ILE A 69 15.63 19.85 6.46
CA ILE A 69 15.56 21.24 6.93
C ILE A 69 15.06 21.29 8.38
N HIS A 70 14.10 20.43 8.70
CA HIS A 70 13.53 20.35 10.04
C HIS A 70 13.00 18.95 10.31
N SER A 71 13.13 18.49 11.54
CA SER A 71 12.52 17.25 12.02
C SER A 71 12.03 17.41 13.45
N PHE A 72 10.88 16.82 13.74
CA PHE A 72 10.28 16.77 15.07
C PHE A 72 9.80 15.33 15.34
N GLY A 73 10.23 14.75 16.46
CA GLY A 73 10.14 13.31 16.72
C GLY A 73 11.35 12.51 16.23
N GLY A 74 11.35 11.21 16.53
CA GLY A 74 12.42 10.29 16.15
C GLY A 74 12.35 9.79 14.71
N ASN A 75 13.42 9.13 14.25
CA ASN A 75 13.43 8.39 12.99
C ASN A 75 12.72 7.04 13.18
N VAL A 76 11.41 7.04 12.93
CA VAL A 76 10.57 5.86 13.22
C VAL A 76 10.50 4.92 12.03
N LEU A 77 10.81 3.64 12.29
CA LEU A 77 10.56 2.58 11.33
C LEU A 77 9.04 2.40 11.14
N CYS A 78 8.59 2.56 9.90
CA CYS A 78 7.19 2.43 9.54
C CYS A 78 7.04 1.90 8.11
N TYR A 79 5.93 1.23 7.82
CA TYR A 79 5.62 0.85 6.45
C TYR A 79 5.12 2.06 5.66
N GLY A 80 5.67 2.31 4.48
CA GLY A 80 5.21 3.39 3.60
C GLY A 80 3.77 3.18 3.09
N ARG A 81 3.32 1.92 2.95
CA ARG A 81 1.97 1.56 2.49
C ARG A 81 1.59 2.31 1.20
N SER A 82 0.36 2.82 1.10
CA SER A 82 -0.12 3.61 -0.04
C SER A 82 0.74 4.83 -0.42
N MET A 83 1.61 5.34 0.44
CA MET A 83 2.55 6.41 0.06
C MET A 83 3.58 5.93 -0.97
N MET A 84 3.75 4.62 -1.13
CA MET A 84 4.70 4.00 -2.05
C MET A 84 4.16 3.82 -3.47
N LYS A 85 2.88 4.12 -3.73
CA LYS A 85 2.28 4.03 -5.08
C LYS A 85 3.13 4.71 -6.16
N PRO A 86 3.65 5.94 -5.98
CA PRO A 86 4.47 6.57 -7.00
C PRO A 86 5.71 5.75 -7.37
N PHE A 87 6.36 5.09 -6.41
CA PHE A 87 7.52 4.22 -6.65
C PHE A 87 7.12 2.89 -7.30
N MET A 88 5.99 2.30 -6.90
CA MET A 88 5.46 1.09 -7.55
C MET A 88 5.11 1.36 -9.02
N LEU A 89 4.43 2.48 -9.29
CA LEU A 89 4.00 2.85 -10.64
C LEU A 89 5.13 3.46 -11.48
N LYS A 90 6.21 3.96 -10.86
CA LYS A 90 7.42 4.38 -11.57
C LYS A 90 7.96 3.25 -12.45
N ALA A 91 7.86 2.00 -11.98
CA ALA A 91 8.25 0.80 -12.71
C ALA A 91 7.42 0.52 -13.99
N PHE A 92 6.31 1.23 -14.18
CA PHE A 92 5.38 1.07 -15.30
C PHE A 92 5.17 2.36 -16.11
N THR A 93 6.09 3.32 -16.00
CA THR A 93 5.92 4.65 -16.63
C THR A 93 5.81 4.57 -18.15
N GLU A 94 6.65 3.76 -18.80
CA GLU A 94 6.60 3.51 -20.24
C GLU A 94 5.29 2.81 -20.64
N GLU A 95 4.84 1.82 -19.86
CA GLU A 95 3.62 1.08 -20.15
C GLU A 95 2.34 1.91 -19.98
N LEU A 96 2.43 2.97 -19.19
CA LEU A 96 1.34 3.91 -18.95
C LEU A 96 1.44 5.15 -19.85
N GLU A 97 2.43 5.27 -20.73
CA GLU A 97 2.64 6.47 -21.56
C GLU A 97 1.41 6.82 -22.40
N ASP A 98 0.84 5.83 -23.09
CA ASP A 98 -0.34 5.97 -23.96
C ASP A 98 -1.68 6.12 -23.19
N THR A 99 -1.66 6.01 -21.86
CA THR A 99 -2.88 6.10 -21.05
C THR A 99 -3.30 7.56 -20.85
N THR A 100 -4.61 7.79 -20.64
CA THR A 100 -5.14 9.13 -20.42
C THR A 100 -4.67 9.70 -19.07
N TRP A 101 -4.81 11.00 -18.87
CA TRP A 101 -4.45 11.64 -17.60
C TRP A 101 -5.31 11.14 -16.43
N GLU A 102 -6.58 10.82 -16.67
CA GLU A 102 -7.47 10.22 -15.68
C GLU A 102 -6.99 8.82 -15.28
N GLN A 103 -6.51 8.03 -16.25
CA GLN A 103 -5.93 6.71 -16.00
C GLN A 103 -4.61 6.79 -15.24
N LYS A 104 -3.76 7.77 -15.56
CA LYS A 104 -2.53 8.05 -14.81
C LYS A 104 -2.85 8.49 -13.39
N ALA A 105 -3.79 9.41 -13.21
CA ALA A 105 -4.20 9.90 -11.90
C ALA A 105 -4.76 8.77 -11.01
N ILE A 106 -5.67 7.94 -11.53
CA ILE A 106 -6.27 6.85 -10.75
C ILE A 106 -5.24 5.76 -10.38
N SER A 107 -4.16 5.60 -11.18
CA SER A 107 -3.11 4.60 -10.91
C SER A 107 -2.30 4.88 -9.64
N VAL A 108 -2.16 6.15 -9.25
CA VAL A 108 -1.40 6.58 -8.05
C VAL A 108 -2.29 7.09 -6.92
N ALA A 109 -3.61 7.16 -7.13
CA ALA A 109 -4.56 7.64 -6.15
C ALA A 109 -4.90 6.59 -5.08
N SER A 110 -5.31 7.08 -3.91
CA SER A 110 -6.06 6.31 -2.92
C SER A 110 -7.50 6.80 -2.93
N HIS A 111 -8.27 6.35 -3.92
CA HIS A 111 -9.54 6.98 -4.30
C HIS A 111 -10.71 6.65 -3.37
N ASN A 112 -11.75 7.49 -3.38
CA ASN A 112 -12.97 7.27 -2.59
C ASN A 112 -13.83 6.08 -3.09
N GLY A 113 -13.80 5.79 -4.39
CA GLY A 113 -14.66 4.76 -5.00
C GLY A 113 -15.95 5.30 -5.61
N ASP A 114 -15.99 6.60 -5.93
CA ASP A 114 -17.07 7.21 -6.71
C ASP A 114 -17.14 6.66 -8.14
N THR A 115 -18.25 6.96 -8.83
CA THR A 115 -18.52 6.46 -10.17
C THR A 115 -17.40 6.78 -11.16
N GLU A 116 -16.86 8.00 -11.14
CA GLU A 116 -15.74 8.43 -11.98
C GLU A 116 -14.43 7.68 -11.66
N HIS A 117 -14.13 7.49 -10.38
CA HIS A 117 -12.96 6.71 -9.93
C HIS A 117 -13.03 5.27 -10.43
N VAL A 118 -14.20 4.63 -10.25
CA VAL A 118 -14.43 3.25 -10.70
C VAL A 118 -14.34 3.15 -12.22
N ALA A 119 -14.92 4.09 -12.95
CA ALA A 119 -14.85 4.13 -14.41
C ALA A 119 -13.41 4.28 -14.90
N ALA A 120 -12.63 5.19 -14.30
CA ALA A 120 -11.23 5.39 -14.62
C ALA A 120 -10.41 4.11 -14.37
N ALA A 121 -10.55 3.49 -13.18
CA ALA A 121 -9.86 2.25 -12.84
C ALA A 121 -10.24 1.08 -13.77
N GLN A 122 -11.52 0.94 -14.12
CA GLN A 122 -11.99 -0.10 -15.04
C GLN A 122 -11.47 0.10 -16.47
N SER A 123 -11.30 1.36 -16.91
CA SER A 123 -10.85 1.65 -18.28
C SER A 123 -9.41 1.21 -18.56
N LEU A 124 -8.58 1.00 -17.53
CA LEU A 124 -7.23 0.47 -17.66
C LEU A 124 -7.21 -1.00 -18.14
N LEU A 125 -8.29 -1.74 -17.90
CA LEU A 125 -8.39 -3.18 -18.15
C LEU A 125 -9.53 -3.53 -19.10
N SER A 126 -9.31 -4.54 -19.94
CA SER A 126 -10.41 -5.12 -20.71
C SER A 126 -11.35 -5.92 -19.79
N LYS A 127 -12.64 -6.04 -20.13
CA LYS A 127 -13.63 -6.75 -19.30
C LYS A 127 -13.19 -8.17 -18.88
N PRO A 128 -12.55 -8.99 -19.73
CA PRO A 128 -12.05 -10.31 -19.33
C PRO A 128 -10.94 -10.27 -18.26
N GLU A 129 -10.24 -9.14 -18.11
CA GLU A 129 -9.17 -8.98 -17.12
C GLU A 129 -9.68 -8.48 -15.77
N TRP A 130 -10.91 -7.97 -15.68
CA TRP A 130 -11.50 -7.49 -14.43
C TRP A 130 -11.44 -8.51 -13.28
N PRO A 131 -11.69 -9.83 -13.50
CA PRO A 131 -11.58 -10.83 -12.44
C PRO A 131 -10.15 -11.07 -11.93
N LEU A 132 -9.12 -10.61 -12.65
CA LEU A 132 -7.71 -10.75 -12.23
C LEU A 132 -7.34 -9.79 -11.10
N MET A 133 -8.15 -8.74 -10.85
CA MET A 133 -7.88 -7.81 -9.78
C MET A 133 -8.08 -8.48 -8.41
N LEU A 134 -7.11 -8.30 -7.51
CA LEU A 134 -7.02 -8.98 -6.23
C LEU A 134 -7.15 -8.04 -5.03
N THR A 135 -7.49 -6.76 -5.24
CA THR A 135 -7.87 -5.87 -4.14
C THR A 135 -9.00 -6.48 -3.33
N PRO A 136 -9.02 -6.34 -1.99
CA PRO A 136 -10.13 -6.80 -1.16
C PRO A 136 -11.48 -6.23 -1.63
N LEU A 137 -12.56 -6.91 -1.25
CA LEU A 137 -13.89 -6.33 -1.39
C LEU A 137 -14.04 -5.17 -0.41
N ASP A 138 -14.50 -4.03 -0.91
CA ASP A 138 -14.72 -2.86 -0.09
C ASP A 138 -15.98 -2.12 -0.53
N VAL A 139 -16.36 -1.10 0.23
CA VAL A 139 -17.36 -0.10 -0.12
C VAL A 139 -16.69 1.26 -0.29
N PRO A 140 -17.33 2.25 -0.93
CA PRO A 140 -16.74 3.59 -1.02
C PRO A 140 -16.44 4.16 0.36
N LEU A 141 -15.29 4.84 0.51
CA LEU A 141 -14.83 5.40 1.79
C LEU A 141 -15.85 6.38 2.37
N ILE A 142 -16.36 7.27 1.53
CA ILE A 142 -17.42 8.21 1.83
C ILE A 142 -18.65 7.76 1.07
N GLN A 143 -19.64 7.28 1.82
CA GLN A 143 -20.93 6.91 1.29
C GLN A 143 -21.85 8.13 1.29
N PHE A 144 -22.18 8.64 0.11
CA PHE A 144 -23.21 9.66 -0.04
C PHE A 144 -24.59 9.00 0.03
N GLY A 145 -25.39 9.40 1.03
CA GLY A 145 -26.75 8.92 1.25
C GLY A 145 -26.84 7.65 2.11
N ARG A 146 -28.07 7.19 2.34
CA ARG A 146 -28.37 6.00 3.18
C ARG A 146 -28.25 4.67 2.43
N GLN A 147 -27.74 4.68 1.20
CA GLN A 147 -27.74 3.49 0.35
C GLN A 147 -26.45 2.69 0.57
N VAL A 148 -26.58 1.56 1.27
CA VAL A 148 -25.49 0.61 1.45
C VAL A 148 -25.15 -0.02 0.11
N ARG A 149 -23.93 0.24 -0.38
CA ARG A 149 -23.42 -0.41 -1.59
C ARG A 149 -22.93 -1.82 -1.25
N ARG A 150 -23.23 -2.78 -2.13
CA ARG A 150 -22.64 -4.12 -2.03
C ARG A 150 -21.13 -4.02 -2.22
N PRO A 151 -20.31 -4.68 -1.37
CA PRO A 151 -18.87 -4.65 -1.50
C PRO A 151 -18.37 -5.13 -2.87
N ARG A 152 -17.43 -4.40 -3.45
CA ARG A 152 -16.80 -4.71 -4.75
C ARG A 152 -15.32 -4.34 -4.71
N ARG A 153 -14.50 -5.08 -5.43
CA ARG A 153 -13.05 -4.83 -5.53
C ARG A 153 -12.71 -3.44 -6.08
N TRP A 154 -13.58 -2.90 -6.94
CA TRP A 154 -13.47 -1.57 -7.55
C TRP A 154 -13.68 -0.42 -6.57
N TYR A 155 -14.29 -0.67 -5.42
CA TYR A 155 -14.45 0.38 -4.40
C TYR A 155 -13.24 0.49 -3.47
N HIS A 156 -12.37 -0.53 -3.44
CA HIS A 156 -11.17 -0.48 -2.64
C HIS A 156 -10.27 0.66 -3.14
N THR A 157 -9.72 1.45 -2.22
CA THR A 157 -8.98 2.69 -2.52
C THR A 157 -7.79 2.51 -3.45
N CYS A 158 -7.23 1.30 -3.49
CA CYS A 158 -6.09 0.92 -4.33
C CYS A 158 -6.49 0.25 -5.65
N SER A 159 -7.78 0.23 -6.01
CA SER A 159 -8.22 -0.51 -7.22
C SER A 159 -7.62 0.04 -8.51
N GLY A 160 -7.41 1.37 -8.58
CA GLY A 160 -6.69 2.02 -9.68
C GLY A 160 -5.24 1.56 -9.82
N GLU A 161 -4.49 1.51 -8.72
CA GLU A 161 -3.12 0.99 -8.68
C GLU A 161 -3.07 -0.46 -9.18
N HIS A 162 -3.94 -1.33 -8.67
CA HIS A 162 -3.95 -2.73 -9.09
C HIS A 162 -4.31 -2.90 -10.57
N ALA A 163 -5.25 -2.09 -11.08
CA ALA A 163 -5.61 -2.09 -12.49
C ALA A 163 -4.44 -1.64 -13.38
N ALA A 164 -3.70 -0.61 -12.95
CA ALA A 164 -2.52 -0.12 -13.64
C ALA A 164 -1.35 -1.12 -13.61
N ILE A 165 -1.12 -1.80 -12.49
CA ILE A 165 -0.14 -2.89 -12.40
C ILE A 165 -0.49 -4.02 -13.37
N LEU A 166 -1.75 -4.46 -13.39
CA LEU A 166 -2.20 -5.50 -14.33
C LEU A 166 -2.08 -5.06 -15.79
N HIS A 167 -2.39 -3.80 -16.09
CA HIS A 167 -2.17 -3.19 -17.40
C HIS A 167 -0.69 -3.23 -17.80
N GLY A 168 0.19 -2.81 -16.89
CA GLY A 168 1.64 -2.81 -17.07
C GLY A 168 2.22 -4.21 -17.25
N CYS A 169 1.79 -5.18 -16.42
CA CYS A 169 2.17 -6.59 -16.60
C CYS A 169 1.83 -7.09 -18.00
N ARG A 170 0.63 -6.78 -18.53
CA ARG A 170 0.26 -7.16 -19.90
C ARG A 170 1.20 -6.52 -20.93
N LYS A 171 1.48 -5.22 -20.83
CA LYS A 171 2.35 -4.50 -21.77
C LYS A 171 3.80 -5.02 -21.74
N LYS A 172 4.32 -5.37 -20.55
CA LYS A 172 5.65 -5.99 -20.38
C LYS A 172 5.69 -7.49 -20.70
N GLY A 173 4.55 -8.13 -20.99
CA GLY A 173 4.47 -9.58 -21.19
C GLY A 173 4.67 -10.41 -19.92
N TRP A 174 4.57 -9.79 -18.74
CA TRP A 174 4.65 -10.49 -17.46
C TRP A 174 3.38 -11.30 -17.18
N ASN A 175 3.53 -12.34 -16.36
CA ASN A 175 2.36 -13.04 -15.86
C ASN A 175 1.49 -12.04 -15.06
N ARG A 176 0.18 -12.20 -15.15
CA ARG A 176 -0.77 -11.43 -14.33
C ARG A 176 -1.19 -12.23 -13.10
N ALA A 177 -1.06 -13.55 -13.12
CA ALA A 177 -1.33 -14.38 -11.97
C ALA A 177 -0.21 -14.20 -10.91
N GLY A 178 -0.61 -13.97 -9.67
CA GLY A 178 0.35 -13.80 -8.57
C GLY A 178 1.06 -12.44 -8.54
N TYR A 179 0.57 -11.42 -9.26
CA TYR A 179 1.19 -10.08 -9.26
C TYR A 179 1.31 -9.42 -7.88
N THR A 180 0.51 -9.89 -6.91
CA THR A 180 0.56 -9.45 -5.50
C THR A 180 1.55 -10.23 -4.65
N LEU A 181 2.28 -11.19 -5.23
CA LEU A 181 3.28 -11.99 -4.52
C LEU A 181 4.64 -11.31 -4.58
N PRO A 182 5.45 -11.42 -3.52
CA PRO A 182 6.76 -10.78 -3.50
C PRO A 182 7.80 -11.50 -4.38
N THR A 183 7.49 -12.71 -4.85
CA THR A 183 8.31 -13.42 -5.85
C THR A 183 8.08 -12.93 -7.28
N HIS A 184 7.02 -12.15 -7.51
CA HIS A 184 6.61 -11.67 -8.82
C HIS A 184 7.49 -10.50 -9.31
N GLU A 185 7.55 -10.34 -10.63
CA GLU A 185 8.32 -9.31 -11.36
C GLU A 185 7.94 -7.90 -10.93
N VAL A 186 6.65 -7.68 -10.63
CA VAL A 186 6.12 -6.42 -10.09
C VAL A 186 6.87 -5.98 -8.84
N PHE A 187 7.03 -6.87 -7.86
CA PHE A 187 7.70 -6.52 -6.62
C PHE A 187 9.20 -6.30 -6.85
N LYS A 188 9.84 -7.11 -7.70
CA LYS A 188 11.25 -6.92 -8.08
C LYS A 188 11.49 -5.55 -8.72
N ALA A 189 10.60 -5.14 -9.63
CA ALA A 189 10.69 -3.86 -10.30
C ALA A 189 10.45 -2.68 -9.35
N TYR A 190 9.49 -2.80 -8.43
CA TYR A 190 9.30 -1.83 -7.35
C TYR A 190 10.55 -1.70 -6.46
N MET A 191 11.16 -2.82 -6.04
CA MET A 191 12.39 -2.80 -5.24
C MET A 191 13.56 -2.18 -6.00
N ALA A 192 13.66 -2.41 -7.31
CA ALA A 192 14.65 -1.74 -8.15
C ALA A 192 14.44 -0.23 -8.18
N GLN A 193 13.19 0.25 -8.27
CA GLN A 193 12.89 1.68 -8.21
C GLN A 193 13.28 2.29 -6.87
N ILE A 194 13.02 1.61 -5.74
CA ILE A 194 13.44 2.11 -4.42
C ILE A 194 14.96 2.24 -4.35
N ARG A 195 15.70 1.21 -4.81
CA ARG A 195 17.17 1.21 -4.78
C ARG A 195 17.81 2.30 -5.62
N THR A 196 17.16 2.74 -6.69
CA THR A 196 17.61 3.92 -7.44
C THR A 196 17.74 5.16 -6.57
N TYR A 197 16.89 5.30 -5.54
CA TYR A 197 16.86 6.49 -4.66
C TYR A 197 17.52 6.26 -3.30
N LEU A 198 17.46 5.04 -2.76
CA LEU A 198 18.04 4.71 -1.45
C LEU A 198 19.42 4.05 -1.51
N GLY A 199 19.91 3.76 -2.72
CA GLY A 199 21.18 3.07 -2.96
C GLY A 199 21.00 1.60 -3.37
N GLU A 200 21.91 1.09 -4.20
CA GLU A 200 21.85 -0.26 -4.78
C GLU A 200 21.86 -1.36 -3.70
N ASP A 201 22.64 -1.16 -2.64
CA ASP A 201 22.77 -2.10 -1.52
C ASP A 201 21.63 -2.00 -0.51
N TRP A 202 20.67 -1.07 -0.72
CA TRP A 202 19.57 -0.93 0.21
C TRP A 202 18.67 -2.17 0.20
N THR A 203 18.39 -2.65 1.41
CA THR A 203 17.46 -3.76 1.65
C THR A 203 16.49 -3.36 2.76
N PRO A 204 15.20 -3.69 2.61
CA PRO A 204 14.23 -3.40 3.64
C PRO A 204 14.50 -4.30 4.84
N LEU A 205 14.35 -3.75 6.04
CA LEU A 205 14.47 -4.56 7.27
C LEU A 205 13.35 -5.61 7.32
N ARG A 206 12.15 -5.26 6.84
CA ARG A 206 10.99 -6.13 6.77
C ARG A 206 10.14 -5.94 5.53
N ILE A 207 9.55 -7.06 5.11
CA ILE A 207 8.51 -7.12 4.10
C ILE A 207 7.24 -7.62 4.78
N ALA A 208 6.12 -6.99 4.49
CA ALA A 208 4.81 -7.40 4.98
C ALA A 208 3.79 -7.38 3.85
N LYS A 209 2.62 -7.96 4.09
CA LYS A 209 1.48 -7.84 3.18
C LYS A 209 0.64 -6.65 3.61
N ASP A 210 0.42 -5.68 2.73
CA ASP A 210 -0.45 -4.54 3.01
C ASP A 210 -1.93 -4.94 2.93
N GLY A 211 -2.82 -4.07 3.40
CA GLY A 211 -4.26 -4.25 3.41
C GLY A 211 -4.85 -4.48 2.01
N CYS A 212 -4.28 -3.88 0.96
CA CYS A 212 -4.67 -4.12 -0.43
C CYS A 212 -4.21 -5.49 -0.98
N GLY A 213 -3.31 -6.16 -0.26
CA GLY A 213 -2.76 -7.46 -0.60
C GLY A 213 -1.42 -7.43 -1.35
N LEU A 214 -0.93 -6.27 -1.78
CA LEU A 214 0.42 -6.09 -2.31
C LEU A 214 1.47 -6.18 -1.19
N PRO A 215 2.73 -6.52 -1.50
CA PRO A 215 3.82 -6.42 -0.52
C PRO A 215 4.13 -4.96 -0.20
N THR A 216 4.45 -4.68 1.06
CA THR A 216 4.96 -3.39 1.56
C THR A 216 6.30 -3.61 2.25
N VAL A 217 7.15 -2.58 2.25
CA VAL A 217 8.47 -2.59 2.87
C VAL A 217 8.57 -1.55 3.97
N SER A 218 9.36 -1.86 5.01
CA SER A 218 9.69 -0.97 6.12
C SER A 218 10.80 0.01 5.76
#